data_AF-A0AAV5MQM1-F1
#
_entry.id   AF-A0AAV5MQM1-F1
#
_cell.length_a   1.000
_cell.length_b   1.000
_cell.length_c   1.000
_cell.angle_alpha   90.00
_cell.angle_beta   90.00
_cell.angle_gamma   90.00
#
_symmetry.space_group_name_H-M   'P 1'
#
loop_
_entity.id
_entity.type
_entity.pdbx_description
1 polymer ?
#
loop_
_entity_poly.entity_id
_entity_poly.type
_entity_poly.pdbx_seq_one_letter_code
_entity_poly.pdbx_strand_id
1 'polypeptide(L)'
;MSKFEYPILSRADIIIILKQSQIAEVKEGDLKNPNPDFVADLYTRLLIHLDALHEYASLILSVESAKSVEKEYKGLKAKLSDGAVQDKSLEPKLVERQGKVEQLDKLRSQLEKERDLKFEESTKEFNNVKMEVESKRRNLEARQKKVEDVVAEVDAITSKMNMVKESGGVKVQELVGRCEEIDQQV
;
A
#
# COMPACT_ATOMS: atom_id res chain seq x y z
N MET A 1 -41.91 52.38 29.76
CA MET A 1 -42.90 51.81 28.84
C MET A 1 -43.94 52.89 28.55
N SER A 2 -43.91 53.51 27.37
CA SER A 2 -44.95 54.44 26.94
C SER A 2 -46.28 53.67 26.86
N LYS A 3 -47.34 54.16 27.51
CA LYS A 3 -48.69 53.62 27.33
C LYS A 3 -49.14 54.07 25.95
N PHE A 4 -49.02 53.19 24.97
CA PHE A 4 -49.57 53.44 23.65
C PHE A 4 -51.11 53.36 23.78
N GLU A 5 -51.78 54.50 23.71
CA GLU A 5 -53.25 54.57 23.64
C GLU A 5 -53.66 54.80 22.19
N TYR A 6 -54.49 53.92 21.65
CA TYR A 6 -55.07 54.11 20.33
C TYR A 6 -56.17 55.17 20.41
N PRO A 7 -56.29 56.06 19.41
CA PRO A 7 -57.36 57.04 19.38
C PRO A 7 -58.72 56.33 19.33
N ILE A 8 -59.62 56.73 20.22
CA ILE A 8 -61.01 56.26 20.20
C ILE A 8 -61.75 57.04 19.12
N LEU A 9 -62.09 56.37 18.03
CA LEU A 9 -62.83 56.96 16.91
C LEU A 9 -64.34 56.89 17.15
N SER A 10 -65.08 57.85 16.60
CA SER A 10 -66.54 57.78 16.59
C SER A 10 -67.02 56.68 15.65
N ARG A 11 -68.22 56.12 15.88
CA ARG A 11 -68.79 55.10 14.97
C ARG A 11 -68.95 55.62 13.54
N ALA A 12 -69.27 56.90 13.37
CA ALA A 12 -69.33 57.54 12.07
C ALA A 12 -67.96 57.53 11.36
N ASP A 13 -66.89 57.85 12.08
CA ASP A 13 -65.52 57.82 11.53
C ASP A 13 -65.10 56.40 11.17
N ILE A 14 -65.42 55.42 12.02
CA ILE A 14 -65.15 53.99 11.75
C ILE A 14 -65.85 53.54 10.46
N ILE A 15 -67.13 53.91 10.26
CA ILE A 15 -67.89 53.57 9.04
C ILE A 15 -67.24 54.20 7.80
N ILE A 16 -66.84 55.47 7.89
CA ILE A 16 -66.17 56.18 6.79
C ILE A 16 -64.86 55.48 6.43
N ILE A 17 -64.02 55.17 7.43
CA ILE A 17 -62.71 54.55 7.22
C ILE A 17 -62.86 53.14 6.62
N LEU A 18 -63.74 52.30 7.17
CA LEU A 18 -63.98 50.95 6.65
C LEU A 18 -64.44 50.96 5.19
N LYS A 19 -65.27 51.93 4.81
CA LYS A 19 -65.74 52.10 3.43
C LYS A 19 -64.64 52.64 2.51
N GLN A 20 -63.91 53.67 2.94
CA GLN A 20 -62.82 54.27 2.17
C GLN A 20 -61.69 53.29 1.90
N SER A 21 -61.34 52.48 2.91
CA SER A 21 -60.35 51.40 2.79
C SER A 21 -60.89 50.16 2.07
N GLN A 22 -62.15 50.18 1.61
CA GLN A 22 -62.83 49.08 0.90
C GLN A 22 -62.87 47.76 1.71
N ILE A 23 -62.92 47.87 3.03
CA ILE A 23 -62.90 46.73 3.96
C ILE A 23 -64.31 46.17 4.14
N ALA A 24 -65.30 47.04 4.40
CA ALA A 24 -66.70 46.65 4.56
C ALA A 24 -67.66 47.83 4.38
N GLU A 25 -68.88 47.56 3.93
CA GLU A 25 -69.99 48.51 4.00
C GLU A 25 -70.81 48.28 5.26
N VAL A 26 -70.67 49.19 6.24
CA VAL A 26 -71.25 49.06 7.59
C VAL A 26 -72.25 50.17 7.85
N LYS A 27 -73.36 49.87 8.53
CA LYS A 27 -74.34 50.88 8.98
C LYS A 27 -74.18 51.14 10.48
N GLU A 28 -74.66 52.30 10.92
CA GLU A 28 -74.63 52.71 12.34
C GLU A 28 -75.28 51.68 13.28
N GLY A 29 -76.35 51.02 12.83
CA GLY A 29 -77.03 49.97 13.60
C GLY A 29 -76.18 48.73 13.83
N ASP A 30 -75.33 48.36 12.86
CA ASP A 30 -74.49 47.17 12.91
C ASP A 30 -73.37 47.32 13.95
N LEU A 31 -72.87 48.55 14.15
CA LEU A 31 -71.87 48.86 15.20
C LEU A 31 -72.50 49.09 16.57
N LYS A 32 -73.76 49.55 16.63
CA LYS A 32 -74.46 49.83 17.90
C LYS A 32 -74.85 48.54 18.62
N ASN A 33 -75.36 47.55 17.87
CA ASN A 33 -75.78 46.24 18.37
C ASN A 33 -75.21 45.13 17.48
N PRO A 34 -73.90 44.88 17.54
CA PRO A 34 -73.25 43.93 16.65
C PRO A 34 -73.73 42.50 16.91
N ASN A 35 -74.11 41.79 15.85
CA ASN A 35 -74.34 40.35 15.92
C ASN A 35 -73.01 39.58 15.75
N PRO A 36 -72.89 38.35 16.28
CA PRO A 36 -71.64 37.58 16.21
C PRO A 36 -71.13 37.32 14.79
N ASP A 37 -72.03 37.05 13.83
CA ASP A 37 -71.64 36.74 12.44
C ASP A 37 -71.05 37.96 11.72
N PHE A 38 -71.64 39.14 11.93
CA PHE A 38 -71.16 40.42 11.43
C PHE A 38 -69.79 40.77 12.00
N VAL A 39 -69.62 40.58 13.31
CA VAL A 39 -68.33 40.81 13.98
C VAL A 39 -67.26 39.90 13.37
N ALA A 40 -67.55 38.61 13.20
CA ALA A 40 -66.62 37.67 12.60
C ALA A 40 -66.24 38.06 11.17
N ASP A 41 -67.20 38.36 10.30
CA ASP A 41 -66.94 38.78 8.91
C ASP A 41 -66.10 40.06 8.83
N LEU A 42 -66.46 41.09 9.61
CA LEU A 42 -65.72 42.35 9.64
C LEU A 42 -64.27 42.15 10.09
N TYR A 43 -64.03 41.36 11.14
CA TYR A 43 -62.68 41.03 11.58
C TYR A 43 -61.93 40.20 10.53
N THR A 44 -62.55 39.24 9.87
CA THR A 44 -61.91 38.47 8.79
C THR A 44 -61.46 39.38 7.64
N ARG A 45 -62.32 40.30 7.18
CA ARG A 45 -61.95 41.24 6.12
C ARG A 45 -60.84 42.21 6.54
N LEU A 46 -60.87 42.69 7.78
CA LEU A 46 -59.78 43.49 8.36
C LEU A 46 -58.46 42.71 8.36
N LEU A 47 -58.46 41.46 8.80
CA LEU A 47 -57.27 40.61 8.84
C LEU A 47 -56.73 40.26 7.46
N ILE A 48 -57.60 40.07 6.46
CA ILE A 48 -57.21 39.89 5.05
C ILE A 48 -56.63 41.19 4.49
N HIS A 49 -57.28 42.34 4.72
CA HIS A 49 -56.82 43.63 4.22
C HIS A 49 -55.46 44.03 4.79
N LEU A 50 -55.17 43.61 6.03
CA LEU A 50 -53.88 43.79 6.69
C LEU A 50 -52.83 42.73 6.27
N ASP A 51 -53.14 41.84 5.32
CA ASP A 51 -52.32 40.73 4.83
C ASP A 51 -51.81 39.75 5.92
N ALA A 52 -52.36 39.87 7.13
CA ALA A 52 -51.91 39.14 8.31
C ALA A 52 -52.13 37.62 8.19
N LEU A 53 -53.13 37.19 7.41
CA LEU A 53 -53.39 35.77 7.15
C LEU A 53 -52.40 35.14 6.17
N HIS A 54 -51.93 35.88 5.16
CA HIS A 54 -50.93 35.38 4.22
C HIS A 54 -49.54 35.31 4.87
N GLU A 55 -49.18 36.35 5.62
CA GLU A 55 -47.94 36.38 6.41
C GLU A 55 -47.89 35.23 7.42
N TYR A 56 -49.00 34.94 8.11
CA TYR A 56 -49.10 33.81 9.03
C TYR A 56 -48.90 32.45 8.34
N ALA A 57 -49.51 32.23 7.18
CA ALA A 57 -49.35 30.98 6.42
C ALA A 57 -47.91 30.81 5.89
N SER A 58 -47.30 31.88 5.39
CA SER A 58 -45.91 31.91 4.94
C SER A 58 -44.94 31.62 6.10
N LEU A 59 -45.20 32.20 7.28
CA LEU A 59 -44.45 31.95 8.50
C LEU A 59 -44.56 30.47 8.93
N ILE A 60 -45.75 29.87 8.87
CA ILE A 60 -45.94 28.44 9.19
C ILE A 60 -45.07 27.56 8.30
N LEU A 61 -45.11 27.75 6.97
CA LEU A 61 -44.32 26.95 6.03
C LEU A 61 -42.82 27.15 6.25
N SER A 62 -42.38 28.38 6.53
CA SER A 62 -40.99 28.67 6.87
C SER A 62 -40.55 27.97 8.16
N VAL A 63 -41.42 27.92 9.18
CA VAL A 63 -41.16 27.22 10.44
C VAL A 63 -41.08 25.70 10.23
N GLU A 64 -41.94 25.14 9.38
CA GLU A 64 -41.88 23.72 9.02
C GLU A 64 -40.60 23.35 8.28
N SER A 65 -40.20 24.17 7.31
CA SER A 65 -38.92 24.02 6.61
C SER A 65 -37.73 24.12 7.57
N ALA A 66 -37.73 25.13 8.47
CA ALA A 66 -36.68 25.30 9.47
C ALA A 66 -36.56 24.09 10.42
N LYS A 67 -37.69 23.51 10.84
CA LYS A 67 -37.70 22.26 11.65
C LYS A 67 -37.09 21.09 10.89
N SER A 68 -37.37 20.96 9.60
CA SER A 68 -36.77 19.91 8.77
C SER A 68 -35.25 20.07 8.68
N VAL A 69 -34.78 21.30 8.40
CA VAL A 69 -33.34 21.61 8.34
C VAL A 69 -32.66 21.39 9.69
N GLU A 70 -33.29 21.75 10.81
CA GLU A 70 -32.75 21.51 12.14
C GLU A 70 -32.56 20.01 12.44
N LYS A 71 -33.52 19.18 12.02
CA LYS A 71 -33.44 17.72 12.17
C LYS A 71 -32.28 17.15 11.35
N GLU A 72 -32.12 17.59 10.10
CA GLU A 72 -31.00 17.20 9.25
C GLU A 72 -29.65 17.62 9.84
N TYR A 73 -29.55 18.86 10.32
CA TYR A 73 -28.35 19.38 10.99
C TYR A 73 -27.98 18.53 12.22
N LYS A 74 -28.94 18.19 13.08
CA LYS A 74 -28.71 17.31 14.24
C LYS A 74 -28.21 15.93 13.80
N GLY A 75 -28.80 15.36 12.74
CA GLY A 75 -28.39 14.08 12.18
C GLY A 75 -26.96 14.10 11.62
N LEU A 76 -26.60 15.14 10.86
CA LEU A 76 -25.25 15.32 10.32
C LEU A 76 -24.22 15.54 11.42
N LYS A 77 -24.55 16.35 12.44
CA LYS A 77 -23.68 16.60 13.59
C LYS A 77 -23.36 15.31 14.36
N ALA A 78 -24.35 14.43 14.53
CA ALA A 78 -24.14 13.12 15.15
C ALA A 78 -23.18 12.24 14.34
N LYS A 79 -23.41 12.11 13.02
CA LYS A 79 -22.52 11.34 12.12
C LYS A 79 -21.08 11.86 12.12
N LEU A 80 -20.89 13.19 12.14
CA LEU A 80 -19.57 13.81 12.19
C LEU A 80 -18.87 13.52 13.53
N SER A 81 -19.61 13.51 14.63
CA SER A 81 -19.10 13.09 15.94
C SER A 81 -18.63 11.64 15.93
N ASP A 82 -19.43 10.72 15.37
CA ASP A 82 -19.09 9.30 15.29
C ASP A 82 -17.84 9.05 14.44
N GLY A 83 -17.73 9.72 13.28
CA GLY A 83 -16.54 9.66 12.43
C GLY A 83 -15.28 10.15 13.16
N ALA A 84 -15.37 11.26 13.89
CA ALA A 84 -14.26 11.77 14.69
C ALA A 84 -13.83 10.80 15.81
N VAL A 85 -14.76 10.01 16.36
CA VAL A 85 -14.43 8.94 17.32
C VAL A 85 -13.71 7.77 16.63
N GLN A 86 -14.16 7.40 15.43
CA GLN A 86 -13.52 6.35 14.63
C GLN A 86 -12.08 6.73 14.26
N ASP A 87 -11.84 7.96 13.82
CA ASP A 87 -10.50 8.46 13.46
C ASP A 87 -9.54 8.37 14.66
N LYS A 88 -9.98 8.85 15.84
CA LYS A 88 -9.20 8.74 17.09
C LYS A 88 -8.88 7.30 17.48
N SER A 89 -9.78 6.36 17.19
CA SER A 89 -9.56 4.93 17.46
C SER A 89 -8.53 4.30 16.51
N LEU A 90 -8.43 4.81 15.27
CA LEU A 90 -7.53 4.29 14.24
C LEU A 90 -6.12 4.90 14.28
N GLU A 91 -5.99 6.16 14.69
CA GLU A 91 -4.71 6.88 14.82
C GLU A 91 -3.59 6.08 15.53
N PRO A 92 -3.79 5.51 16.74
CA PRO A 92 -2.73 4.75 17.41
C PRO A 92 -2.33 3.48 16.66
N LYS A 93 -3.28 2.83 15.94
CA LYS A 93 -2.99 1.65 15.13
C LYS A 93 -2.16 1.99 13.90
N LEU A 94 -2.36 3.18 13.32
CA LEU A 94 -1.53 3.68 12.23
C LEU A 94 -0.10 3.92 12.71
N VAL A 95 0.08 4.58 13.86
CA VAL A 95 1.39 4.82 14.46
C VAL A 95 2.11 3.50 14.79
N GLU A 96 1.41 2.54 15.39
CA GLU A 96 1.98 1.21 15.68
C GLU A 96 2.44 0.49 14.39
N ARG A 97 1.59 0.50 13.34
CA ARG A 97 1.94 -0.10 12.05
C ARG A 97 3.11 0.60 11.39
N GLN A 98 3.17 1.92 11.47
CA GLN A 98 4.29 2.71 10.94
C GLN A 98 5.61 2.32 11.62
N GLY A 99 5.62 2.17 12.95
CA GLY A 99 6.80 1.69 13.69
C GLY A 99 7.23 0.28 13.27
N LYS A 100 6.29 -0.63 12.96
CA LYS A 100 6.61 -1.97 12.43
C LYS A 100 7.21 -1.91 11.03
N VAL A 101 6.74 -1.02 10.17
CA VAL A 101 7.32 -0.81 8.82
C VAL A 101 8.78 -0.37 8.95
N GLU A 102 9.08 0.60 9.80
CA GLU A 102 10.45 1.09 10.01
C GLU A 102 11.39 0.00 10.58
N GLN A 103 10.89 -0.83 11.49
CA GLN A 103 11.65 -1.97 12.02
C GLN A 103 11.96 -3.01 10.92
N LEU A 104 10.97 -3.33 10.08
CA LEU A 104 11.13 -4.28 8.98
C LEU A 104 12.10 -3.74 7.91
N ASP A 105 12.04 -2.46 7.59
CA ASP A 105 12.96 -1.83 6.65
C ASP A 105 14.41 -1.85 7.15
N LYS A 106 14.60 -1.61 8.45
CA LYS A 106 15.92 -1.72 9.07
C LYS A 106 16.47 -3.14 9.02
N LEU A 107 15.64 -4.15 9.34
CA LEU A 107 16.04 -5.56 9.26
C LEU A 107 16.34 -5.97 7.82
N ARG A 108 15.50 -5.57 6.86
CA ARG A 108 15.71 -5.83 5.43
C ARG A 108 17.05 -5.27 4.96
N SER A 109 17.38 -4.03 5.33
CA SER A 109 18.66 -3.41 4.96
C SER A 109 19.87 -4.16 5.55
N GLN A 110 19.75 -4.70 6.76
CA GLN A 110 20.81 -5.51 7.38
C GLN A 110 21.00 -6.84 6.63
N LEU A 111 19.91 -7.55 6.34
CA LEU A 111 19.97 -8.81 5.59
C LEU A 111 20.53 -8.63 4.19
N GLU A 112 20.20 -7.53 3.52
CA GLU A 112 20.73 -7.21 2.20
C GLU A 112 22.26 -7.05 2.22
N LYS A 113 22.79 -6.32 3.22
CA LYS A 113 24.23 -6.15 3.41
C LYS A 113 24.93 -7.46 3.76
N GLU A 114 24.35 -8.27 4.65
CA GLU A 114 24.92 -9.58 5.02
C GLU A 114 24.96 -10.52 3.81
N ARG A 115 23.88 -10.54 3.02
CA ARG A 115 23.81 -11.29 1.77
C ARG A 115 24.92 -10.86 0.82
N ASP A 116 25.07 -9.57 0.56
CA ASP A 116 26.09 -9.05 -0.37
C ASP A 116 27.51 -9.38 0.11
N LEU A 117 27.78 -9.19 1.40
CA LEU A 117 29.07 -9.53 2.01
C LEU A 117 29.40 -11.02 1.82
N LYS A 118 28.43 -11.90 2.08
CA LYS A 118 28.61 -13.35 1.98
C LYS A 118 28.83 -13.81 0.54
N PHE A 119 28.14 -13.19 -0.42
CA PHE A 119 28.38 -13.45 -1.85
C PHE A 119 29.77 -13.01 -2.27
N GLU A 120 30.22 -11.84 -1.82
CA GLU A 120 31.57 -11.33 -2.12
C GLU A 120 32.65 -12.24 -1.53
N GLU A 121 32.50 -12.65 -0.27
CA GLU A 121 33.41 -13.58 0.41
C GLU A 121 33.47 -14.94 -0.31
N SER A 122 32.31 -15.53 -0.59
CA SER A 122 32.21 -16.81 -1.31
C SER A 122 32.84 -16.74 -2.70
N THR A 123 32.68 -15.61 -3.39
CA THR A 123 33.27 -15.38 -4.72
C THR A 123 34.79 -15.30 -4.65
N LYS A 124 35.34 -14.62 -3.64
CA LYS A 124 36.79 -14.55 -3.40
C LYS A 124 37.38 -15.92 -3.09
N GLU A 125 36.76 -16.66 -2.17
CA GLU A 125 37.20 -18.01 -1.80
C GLU A 125 37.18 -18.96 -3.00
N PHE A 126 36.08 -18.95 -3.77
CA PHE A 126 35.94 -19.76 -4.97
C PHE A 126 37.06 -19.47 -5.98
N ASN A 127 37.34 -18.19 -6.26
CA ASN A 127 38.40 -17.80 -7.18
C ASN A 127 39.79 -18.20 -6.68
N ASN A 128 40.05 -18.08 -5.38
CA ASN A 128 41.31 -18.53 -4.79
C ASN A 128 41.52 -20.05 -4.94
N VAL A 129 40.50 -20.85 -4.57
CA VAL A 129 40.53 -22.30 -4.72
C VAL A 129 40.70 -22.70 -6.18
N LYS A 130 40.00 -22.02 -7.10
CA LYS A 130 40.13 -22.24 -8.54
C LYS A 130 41.58 -22.04 -9.01
N MET A 131 42.22 -20.94 -8.62
CA MET A 131 43.63 -20.69 -8.96
C MET A 131 44.57 -21.75 -8.39
N GLU A 132 44.36 -22.17 -7.14
CA GLU A 132 45.17 -23.20 -6.49
C GLU A 132 45.05 -24.56 -7.22
N VAL A 133 43.82 -24.96 -7.56
CA VAL A 133 43.53 -26.18 -8.33
C VAL A 133 44.17 -26.12 -9.71
N GLU A 134 44.05 -25.00 -10.42
CA GLU A 134 44.67 -24.84 -11.75
C GLU A 134 46.21 -24.88 -11.68
N SER A 135 46.81 -24.35 -10.61
CA SER A 135 48.26 -24.45 -10.37
C SER A 135 48.69 -25.89 -10.10
N LYS A 136 47.96 -26.61 -9.23
CA LYS A 136 48.21 -28.03 -8.93
C LYS A 136 48.06 -28.90 -10.18
N ARG A 137 47.02 -28.67 -10.99
CA ARG A 137 46.80 -29.37 -12.27
C ARG A 137 48.01 -29.22 -13.20
N ARG A 138 48.48 -27.99 -13.43
CA ARG A 138 49.66 -27.73 -14.27
C ARG A 138 50.93 -28.42 -13.77
N ASN A 139 51.14 -28.43 -12.45
CA ASN A 139 52.27 -29.15 -11.85
C ASN A 139 52.19 -30.67 -12.06
N LEU A 140 51.00 -31.24 -11.92
CA LEU A 140 50.78 -32.67 -12.15
C LEU A 140 50.99 -33.03 -13.63
N GLU A 141 50.50 -32.22 -14.57
CA GLU A 141 50.75 -32.40 -16.01
C GLU A 141 52.25 -32.38 -16.34
N ALA A 142 53.01 -31.44 -15.76
CA ALA A 142 54.45 -31.38 -15.94
C ALA A 142 55.17 -32.62 -15.37
N ARG A 143 54.72 -33.13 -14.22
CA ARG A 143 55.25 -34.37 -13.64
C ARG A 143 54.91 -35.60 -14.47
N GLN A 144 53.67 -35.69 -14.96
CA GLN A 144 53.20 -36.76 -15.82
C GLN A 144 54.08 -36.88 -17.07
N LYS A 145 54.35 -35.76 -17.75
CA LYS A 145 55.24 -35.74 -18.91
C LYS A 145 56.65 -36.26 -18.60
N LYS A 146 57.23 -35.86 -17.46
CA LYS A 146 58.54 -36.36 -17.03
C LYS A 146 58.54 -37.87 -16.77
N VAL A 147 57.46 -38.39 -16.19
CA VAL A 147 57.32 -39.84 -15.97
C VAL A 147 57.21 -40.58 -17.30
N GLU A 148 56.44 -40.04 -18.25
CA GLU A 148 56.33 -40.60 -19.61
C GLU A 148 57.70 -40.65 -20.32
N ASP A 149 58.50 -39.59 -20.21
CA ASP A 149 59.86 -39.55 -20.76
C ASP A 149 60.76 -40.65 -20.14
N VAL A 150 60.71 -40.84 -18.82
CA VAL A 150 61.49 -41.88 -18.11
C VAL A 150 61.02 -43.29 -18.49
N VAL A 151 59.70 -43.51 -18.62
CA VAL A 151 59.16 -44.81 -19.07
C VAL A 151 59.67 -45.15 -20.46
N ALA A 152 59.65 -44.19 -21.39
CA ALA A 152 60.19 -44.40 -22.73
C ALA A 152 61.69 -44.77 -22.72
N GLU A 153 62.49 -44.17 -21.82
CA GLU A 153 63.90 -44.53 -21.64
C GLU A 153 64.06 -45.96 -21.08
N VAL A 154 63.27 -46.33 -20.06
CA VAL A 154 63.28 -47.68 -19.49
C VAL A 154 62.90 -48.72 -20.53
N ASP A 155 61.90 -48.46 -21.36
CA ASP A 155 61.49 -49.36 -22.45
C ASP A 155 62.60 -49.53 -23.49
N ALA A 156 63.31 -48.44 -23.82
CA ALA A 156 64.46 -48.48 -24.71
C ALA A 156 65.64 -49.29 -24.12
N ILE A 157 65.92 -49.12 -22.82
CA ILE A 157 66.96 -49.89 -22.11
C ILE A 157 66.56 -51.37 -22.07
N THR A 158 65.31 -51.67 -21.74
CA THR A 158 64.76 -53.03 -21.67
C THR A 158 64.90 -53.73 -23.02
N SER A 159 64.58 -53.04 -24.11
CA SER A 159 64.75 -53.55 -25.48
C SER A 159 66.22 -53.86 -25.79
N LYS A 160 67.15 -52.94 -25.48
CA LYS A 160 68.59 -53.15 -25.67
C LYS A 160 69.12 -54.34 -24.85
N MET A 161 68.68 -54.45 -23.59
CA MET A 161 69.07 -55.54 -22.70
C MET A 161 68.66 -56.91 -23.28
N ASN A 162 67.44 -57.02 -23.81
CA ASN A 162 66.97 -58.24 -24.45
C ASN A 162 67.82 -58.60 -25.68
N MET A 163 68.14 -57.63 -26.55
CA MET A 163 69.02 -57.86 -27.72
C MET A 163 70.42 -58.36 -27.32
N VAL A 164 71.01 -57.78 -26.26
CA VAL A 164 72.32 -58.22 -25.75
C VAL A 164 72.24 -59.62 -25.18
N LYS A 165 71.19 -59.94 -24.42
CA LYS A 165 70.97 -61.27 -23.85
C LYS A 165 70.81 -62.34 -24.94
N GLU A 166 70.03 -62.05 -25.97
CA GLU A 166 69.82 -62.95 -27.12
C GLU A 166 71.13 -63.18 -27.89
N SER A 167 71.83 -62.11 -28.29
CA SER A 167 73.09 -62.23 -29.03
C SER A 167 74.22 -62.90 -28.21
N GLY A 168 74.25 -62.68 -26.89
CA GLY A 168 75.13 -63.40 -25.97
C GLY A 168 74.80 -64.89 -25.88
N GLY A 169 73.51 -65.23 -25.78
CA GLY A 169 73.04 -66.62 -25.82
C GLY A 169 73.45 -67.34 -27.10
N VAL A 170 73.33 -66.68 -28.25
CA VAL A 170 73.79 -67.20 -29.56
C VAL A 170 75.30 -67.45 -29.56
N LYS A 171 76.11 -66.49 -29.10
CA LYS A 171 77.58 -66.65 -29.02
C LYS A 171 78.02 -67.78 -28.09
N VAL A 172 77.35 -67.95 -26.95
CA VAL A 172 77.63 -69.06 -26.03
C VAL A 172 77.36 -70.40 -26.71
N GLN A 173 76.24 -70.53 -27.42
CA GLN A 173 75.95 -71.74 -28.20
C GLN A 173 77.00 -72.01 -29.29
N GLU A 174 77.43 -70.98 -30.02
CA GLU A 174 78.48 -71.09 -31.04
C GLU A 174 79.82 -71.59 -30.44
N LEU A 175 80.22 -71.05 -29.29
CA LEU A 175 81.45 -71.47 -28.60
C LEU A 175 81.37 -72.90 -28.09
N VAL A 176 80.22 -73.31 -27.52
CA VAL A 176 79.99 -74.70 -27.09
C VAL A 176 80.16 -75.66 -28.26
N GLY A 177 79.53 -75.38 -29.41
CA GLY A 177 79.69 -76.19 -30.62
C GLY A 177 81.15 -76.30 -31.09
N ARG A 178 81.90 -75.19 -31.06
CA ARG A 178 83.34 -75.21 -31.39
C ARG A 178 84.18 -76.06 -30.43
N CYS A 179 83.88 -76.05 -29.13
CA CYS A 179 84.58 -76.91 -28.18
C CYS A 179 84.29 -78.39 -28.46
N GLU A 180 83.03 -78.74 -28.73
CA GLU A 180 82.62 -80.10 -29.09
C GLU A 180 83.33 -80.60 -30.37
N GLU A 181 83.53 -79.73 -31.36
CA GLU A 181 84.30 -80.04 -32.58
C GLU A 181 85.79 -80.31 -32.31
N ILE A 182 86.40 -79.60 -31.35
CA ILE A 182 87.81 -79.79 -30.96
C ILE A 182 87.97 -81.13 -30.24
N ASP A 183 87.05 -81.46 -29.33
CA ASP A 183 87.07 -82.73 -28.59
C ASP A 183 86.92 -83.95 -29.51
N GLN A 184 86.29 -83.80 -30.68
CA GLN A 184 86.18 -84.86 -31.70
C GLN A 184 87.44 -85.02 -32.58
N GLN A 185 88.39 -84.08 -32.54
CA GLN A 185 89.61 -84.09 -33.36
C GLN A 185 90.86 -84.62 -32.63
N VAL A 186 90.75 -84.96 -31.34
CA VAL A 186 91.82 -85.54 -30.50
C VAL A 186 91.55 -87.03 -30.25
#